data_AF-Z4WT66-F1
#
_entry.id   AF-Z4WT66-F1
#
_cell.length_a   1.000
_cell.length_b   1.000
_cell.length_c   1.000
_cell.angle_alpha   90.00
_cell.angle_beta   90.00
_cell.angle_gamma   90.00
#
_symmetry.space_group_name_H-M   'P 1'
#
loop_
_entity.id
_entity.type
_entity.pdbx_description
1 polymer ?
#
loop_
_entity_poly.entity_id
_entity_poly.type
_entity_poly.pdbx_seq_one_letter_code
_entity_poly.pdbx_strand_id
1 'polypeptide(L)'
;MKPICSKLTLLLLALGVGLVAPDNLGAASPRKKPKTTKTTKSKSSSSKKKTKASSSKRTSRNSRSRHRSRRVYVPTAEQLEQMRQDSIRLRTGGSEPIQKVSDPTARPLELLTTRFRRADSTLTRSEVHELYFAVDGRPDTAPFLSKIEEQADALINEHKFADALKVVQQGLWRTPTHIGLIKRACDLSLHLKSNRFESYMYQLVELLSMLAHTGDASSREKAIEVRSTSDALLFEVHWNETAREDITSTREESTKGKNYFIVTIRGKDKGKSEDHYYLLRSTFTTDPTSSKK
;
A
#
# COMPACT_ATOMS: atom_id res chain seq x y z
N MET A 1 -28.25 -24.85 -10.78
CA MET A 1 -27.34 -23.78 -11.23
C MET A 1 -26.01 -24.00 -10.53
N LYS A 2 -24.90 -24.12 -11.26
CA LYS A 2 -23.58 -24.44 -10.68
C LYS A 2 -22.97 -23.18 -10.05
N PRO A 3 -22.46 -23.22 -8.81
CA PRO A 3 -21.82 -22.06 -8.21
C PRO A 3 -20.46 -21.83 -8.85
N ILE A 4 -20.23 -20.60 -9.28
CA ILE A 4 -18.94 -20.14 -9.79
C ILE A 4 -18.06 -19.89 -8.57
N CYS A 5 -17.17 -20.83 -8.26
CA CYS A 5 -16.16 -20.65 -7.23
C CYS A 5 -15.33 -19.39 -7.53
N SER A 6 -15.26 -18.50 -6.54
CA SER A 6 -14.43 -17.29 -6.55
C SER A 6 -13.02 -17.62 -7.01
N LYS A 7 -12.45 -16.80 -7.90
CA LYS A 7 -11.12 -17.01 -8.49
C LYS A 7 -9.98 -17.08 -7.44
N LEU A 8 -10.25 -16.70 -6.19
CA LEU A 8 -9.35 -16.79 -5.05
C LEU A 8 -9.18 -18.23 -4.52
N THR A 9 -10.22 -19.06 -4.51
CA THR A 9 -10.10 -20.47 -4.07
C THR A 9 -9.34 -21.34 -5.08
N LEU A 10 -9.38 -20.97 -6.36
CA LEU A 10 -8.65 -21.68 -7.42
C LEU A 10 -7.13 -21.39 -7.36
N LEU A 11 -6.74 -20.21 -6.86
CA LEU A 11 -5.33 -19.83 -6.72
C LEU A 11 -4.65 -20.53 -5.51
N LEU A 12 -5.39 -20.74 -4.41
CA LEU A 12 -4.89 -21.46 -3.23
C LEU A 12 -4.72 -22.97 -3.48
N LEU A 13 -5.61 -23.59 -4.27
CA LEU A 13 -5.50 -25.00 -4.66
C LEU A 13 -4.31 -25.28 -5.58
N ALA A 14 -3.89 -24.31 -6.41
CA ALA A 14 -2.73 -24.45 -7.30
C ALA A 14 -1.38 -24.30 -6.58
N LEU A 15 -1.34 -23.63 -5.43
CA LEU A 15 -0.12 -23.47 -4.61
C LEU A 15 0.06 -24.57 -3.56
N GLY A 16 -0.98 -25.34 -3.24
CA GLY A 16 -0.98 -26.37 -2.18
C GLY A 16 -0.43 -27.75 -2.54
N VAL A 17 0.00 -28.02 -3.79
CA VAL A 17 0.49 -29.36 -4.22
C VAL A 17 2.01 -29.39 -4.45
N GLY A 18 2.74 -28.40 -3.95
CA GLY A 18 4.17 -28.23 -4.23
C GLY A 18 5.17 -28.58 -3.11
N LEU A 19 4.77 -29.14 -1.98
CA LEU A 19 5.69 -29.44 -0.87
C LEU A 19 5.35 -30.75 -0.16
N VAL A 20 5.78 -31.88 -0.73
CA VAL A 20 6.10 -33.08 0.05
C VAL A 20 7.40 -33.66 -0.52
N ALA A 21 8.50 -33.47 0.20
CA ALA A 21 9.64 -34.37 0.13
C ALA A 21 9.38 -35.55 1.06
N PRO A 22 9.82 -36.76 0.69
CA PRO A 22 10.38 -37.65 1.69
C PRO A 22 11.79 -38.09 1.31
N ASP A 23 12.63 -38.04 2.34
CA ASP A 23 13.98 -38.56 2.40
C ASP A 23 14.03 -40.09 2.45
N ASN A 24 15.06 -40.62 1.78
CA ASN A 24 15.87 -41.80 2.07
C ASN A 24 15.25 -43.21 2.15
N LEU A 25 15.71 -44.08 1.23
CA LEU A 25 16.04 -45.48 1.51
C LEU A 25 17.05 -46.03 0.48
N GLY A 26 18.30 -46.18 0.93
CA GLY A 26 19.10 -47.41 0.79
C GLY A 26 19.51 -47.96 -0.59
N ALA A 27 20.83 -47.89 -0.81
CA ALA A 27 21.71 -49.01 -1.23
C ALA A 27 22.20 -49.16 -2.69
N ALA A 28 23.51 -49.44 -2.75
CA ALA A 28 24.29 -50.14 -3.78
C ALA A 28 24.80 -49.38 -5.03
N SER A 29 26.08 -48.99 -4.96
CA SER A 29 27.03 -48.96 -6.11
C SER A 29 27.35 -50.42 -6.55
N PRO A 30 28.04 -50.75 -7.68
CA PRO A 30 28.82 -49.88 -8.59
C PRO A 30 28.83 -50.24 -10.10
N ARG A 31 29.61 -49.44 -10.87
CA ARG A 31 30.49 -49.85 -12.00
C ARG A 31 29.96 -49.74 -13.45
N LYS A 32 30.46 -48.75 -14.21
CA LYS A 32 31.44 -48.88 -15.33
C LYS A 32 31.64 -47.53 -16.07
N LYS A 33 32.90 -47.14 -16.28
CA LYS A 33 33.36 -46.12 -17.25
C LYS A 33 33.54 -46.77 -18.65
N PRO A 34 34.16 -46.11 -19.66
CA PRO A 34 33.68 -45.01 -20.52
C PRO A 34 33.82 -45.38 -22.03
N LYS A 35 33.38 -44.55 -22.98
CA LYS A 35 33.95 -44.59 -24.34
C LYS A 35 33.88 -43.27 -25.10
N THR A 36 35.05 -42.66 -25.27
CA THR A 36 35.42 -41.66 -26.29
C THR A 36 35.70 -42.32 -27.64
N THR A 37 35.37 -41.63 -28.74
CA THR A 37 36.16 -41.42 -30.01
C THR A 37 35.19 -40.99 -31.13
N LYS A 38 35.50 -40.18 -32.14
CA LYS A 38 36.55 -39.20 -32.50
C LYS A 38 36.10 -38.65 -33.89
N THR A 39 36.35 -37.35 -34.14
CA THR A 39 36.79 -36.68 -35.39
C THR A 39 36.14 -37.05 -36.75
N THR A 40 35.75 -36.11 -37.62
CA THR A 40 36.63 -35.23 -38.46
C THR A 40 35.79 -34.11 -39.11
N LYS A 41 36.20 -32.82 -39.05
CA LYS A 41 36.94 -32.02 -40.08
C LYS A 41 36.26 -32.01 -41.47
N SER A 42 36.11 -30.93 -42.24
CA SER A 42 36.66 -29.55 -42.28
C SER A 42 36.10 -28.87 -43.57
N LYS A 43 35.89 -27.55 -43.72
CA LYS A 43 36.79 -26.49 -44.30
C LYS A 43 35.82 -25.39 -44.84
N SER A 44 35.85 -24.12 -44.42
CA SER A 44 36.78 -23.00 -44.71
C SER A 44 36.58 -22.28 -46.07
N SER A 45 36.31 -20.97 -46.02
CA SER A 45 36.99 -19.86 -46.74
C SER A 45 36.08 -18.61 -46.77
N SER A 46 36.51 -17.38 -47.09
CA SER A 46 37.49 -16.45 -46.52
C SER A 46 37.49 -15.17 -47.37
N SER A 47 37.66 -13.98 -46.77
CA SER A 47 38.35 -12.74 -47.27
C SER A 47 37.72 -11.52 -46.56
N LYS A 48 38.36 -10.57 -45.84
CA LYS A 48 39.68 -9.89 -45.78
C LYS A 48 39.86 -8.72 -46.75
N LYS A 49 39.84 -7.48 -46.24
CA LYS A 49 40.82 -6.42 -46.61
C LYS A 49 40.91 -5.28 -45.57
N LYS A 50 42.14 -4.76 -45.42
CA LYS A 50 42.68 -3.72 -44.50
C LYS A 50 42.76 -2.34 -45.17
N THR A 51 42.93 -1.26 -44.38
CA THR A 51 43.98 -0.19 -44.41
C THR A 51 43.53 1.01 -43.55
N LYS A 52 44.31 1.96 -42.99
CA LYS A 52 45.71 2.19 -42.52
C LYS A 52 45.69 3.56 -41.78
N ALA A 53 46.69 3.84 -40.95
CA ALA A 53 46.85 4.99 -40.04
C ALA A 53 47.31 6.32 -40.68
N SER A 54 47.18 7.44 -39.93
CA SER A 54 48.16 8.55 -39.83
C SER A 54 47.83 9.50 -38.65
N SER A 55 48.65 10.53 -38.42
CA SER A 55 49.19 10.92 -37.10
C SER A 55 49.37 12.46 -36.92
N SER A 56 49.80 12.88 -35.72
CA SER A 56 50.46 14.16 -35.33
C SER A 56 49.53 15.29 -34.81
N LYS A 57 49.89 16.19 -33.86
CA LYS A 57 51.11 16.45 -33.05
C LYS A 57 50.78 17.49 -31.94
N ARG A 58 51.36 17.30 -30.74
CA ARG A 58 51.97 18.28 -29.78
C ARG A 58 51.23 19.56 -29.31
N THR A 59 51.18 19.80 -27.99
CA THR A 59 52.20 20.59 -27.24
C THR A 59 51.94 20.64 -25.73
N SER A 60 53.04 20.61 -24.97
CA SER A 60 53.19 20.71 -23.52
C SER A 60 53.09 22.14 -23.00
N ARG A 61 52.59 22.34 -21.77
CA ARG A 61 53.15 23.34 -20.83
C ARG A 61 52.80 23.03 -19.37
N ASN A 62 53.84 23.22 -18.56
CA ASN A 62 54.01 22.90 -17.17
C ASN A 62 53.62 24.12 -16.31
N SER A 63 52.80 23.95 -15.27
CA SER A 63 52.69 24.93 -14.18
C SER A 63 52.45 24.22 -12.85
N ARG A 64 53.56 24.01 -12.14
CA ARG A 64 53.58 23.86 -10.68
C ARG A 64 52.92 25.08 -10.06
N SER A 65 51.94 24.92 -9.17
CA SER A 65 51.97 25.53 -7.83
C SER A 65 50.72 25.27 -7.00
N ARG A 66 50.98 24.90 -5.74
CA ARG A 66 50.16 25.16 -4.54
C ARG A 66 48.92 24.30 -4.32
N HIS A 67 49.14 23.21 -3.57
CA HIS A 67 48.25 22.82 -2.48
C HIS A 67 47.78 24.06 -1.70
N ARG A 68 46.49 24.36 -1.79
CA ARG A 68 45.75 25.07 -0.76
C ARG A 68 44.63 24.14 -0.34
N SER A 69 44.71 23.61 0.87
CA SER A 69 43.60 22.93 1.53
C SER A 69 42.36 23.81 1.46
N ARG A 70 41.44 23.47 0.56
CA ARG A 70 40.14 24.12 0.48
C ARG A 70 39.34 23.57 1.65
N ARG A 71 39.34 24.27 2.79
CA ARG A 71 38.36 24.02 3.85
C ARG A 71 36.99 24.10 3.17
N VAL A 72 36.30 22.97 3.08
CA VAL A 72 34.90 22.93 2.68
C VAL A 72 34.18 23.72 3.77
N TYR A 73 33.72 24.92 3.41
CA TYR A 73 32.85 25.69 4.27
C TYR A 73 31.56 24.89 4.42
N VAL A 74 31.35 24.29 5.59
CA VAL A 74 30.07 23.67 5.95
C VAL A 74 29.29 24.74 6.70
N PRO A 75 28.24 25.33 6.11
CA PRO A 75 27.39 26.29 6.81
C PRO A 75 26.84 25.66 8.08
N THR A 76 26.80 26.43 9.18
CA THR A 76 26.12 25.98 10.40
C THR A 76 24.62 25.79 10.12
N ALA A 77 23.93 24.98 10.93
CA ALA A 77 22.50 24.70 10.72
C ALA A 77 21.65 26.00 10.66
N GLU A 78 22.01 26.99 11.47
CA GLU A 78 21.37 28.31 11.47
C GLU A 78 21.64 29.08 10.17
N GLN A 79 22.87 29.03 9.64
CA GLN A 79 23.19 29.65 8.35
C GLN A 79 22.51 28.94 7.18
N LEU A 80 22.37 27.62 7.23
CA LEU A 80 21.67 26.86 6.20
C LEU A 80 20.18 27.20 6.16
N GLU A 81 19.57 27.38 7.32
CA GLU A 81 18.17 27.80 7.44
C GLU A 81 17.98 29.24 6.94
N GLN A 82 18.92 30.14 7.27
CA GLN A 82 18.90 31.51 6.77
C GLN A 82 19.04 31.56 5.24
N MET A 83 19.95 30.77 4.67
CA MET A 83 20.08 30.63 3.21
C MET A 83 18.80 30.05 2.57
N ARG A 84 18.13 29.10 3.24
CA ARG A 84 16.86 28.54 2.77
C ARG A 84 15.77 29.61 2.73
N GLN A 85 15.63 30.42 3.79
CA GLN A 85 14.67 31.51 3.86
C GLN A 85 14.94 32.61 2.82
N ASP A 86 16.20 33.00 2.64
CA ASP A 86 16.60 33.96 1.62
C ASP A 86 16.36 33.44 0.20
N SER A 87 16.59 32.14 -0.06
CA SER A 87 16.30 31.53 -1.36
C SER A 87 14.80 31.57 -1.70
N ILE A 88 13.95 31.37 -0.70
CA ILE A 88 12.49 31.43 -0.86
C ILE A 88 12.10 32.88 -1.14
N ARG A 89 12.60 33.84 -0.36
CA ARG A 89 12.32 35.27 -0.53
C ARG A 89 12.72 35.81 -1.89
N LEU A 90 13.88 35.40 -2.41
CA LEU A 90 14.35 35.78 -3.74
C LEU A 90 13.48 35.15 -4.85
N ARG A 91 12.97 33.94 -4.63
CA ARG A 91 12.08 33.24 -5.57
C ARG A 91 10.64 33.77 -5.55
N THR A 92 10.18 34.34 -4.44
CA THR A 92 8.84 34.91 -4.27
C THR A 92 8.79 36.44 -4.47
N GLY A 93 9.86 37.03 -5.02
CA GLY A 93 9.88 38.47 -5.35
C GLY A 93 9.83 39.39 -4.14
N GLY A 94 10.38 38.97 -2.99
CA GLY A 94 10.46 39.80 -1.79
C GLY A 94 9.22 39.79 -0.90
N SER A 95 8.17 39.04 -1.27
CA SER A 95 7.04 38.76 -0.39
C SER A 95 7.43 37.71 0.65
N GLU A 96 7.19 38.00 1.93
CA GLU A 96 7.33 37.00 2.99
C GLU A 96 6.43 35.80 2.68
N PRO A 97 6.92 34.55 2.81
CA PRO A 97 6.08 33.39 2.57
C PRO A 97 4.91 33.40 3.56
N ILE A 98 3.70 33.62 3.04
CA ILE A 98 2.44 33.64 3.81
C ILE A 98 2.15 32.27 4.46
N GLN A 99 2.90 31.22 4.14
CA GLN A 99 2.89 29.99 4.93
C GLN A 99 3.73 30.18 6.20
N LYS A 100 3.09 30.76 7.22
CA LYS A 100 3.35 30.34 8.60
C LYS A 100 3.16 28.83 8.64
N VAL A 101 4.27 28.09 8.72
CA VAL A 101 4.26 26.66 8.95
C VAL A 101 3.85 26.42 10.39
N SER A 102 2.56 26.52 10.67
CA SER A 102 1.97 26.11 11.94
C SER A 102 1.40 24.71 11.79
N ASP A 103 2.29 23.71 11.90
CA ASP A 103 2.10 22.57 12.80
C ASP A 103 3.29 21.59 12.69
N PRO A 104 4.05 21.38 13.77
CA PRO A 104 5.14 20.39 13.78
C PRO A 104 4.63 18.93 13.70
N THR A 105 3.34 18.69 13.91
CA THR A 105 2.66 17.37 13.82
C THR A 105 2.25 16.99 12.38
N ALA A 106 2.07 17.95 11.48
CA ALA A 106 1.66 17.66 10.10
C ALA A 106 2.79 17.09 9.23
N ARG A 107 4.04 17.48 9.50
CA ARG A 107 5.24 17.05 8.76
C ARG A 107 5.54 15.54 8.86
N PRO A 108 5.49 14.88 10.05
CA PRO A 108 5.64 13.42 10.11
C PRO A 108 4.51 12.69 9.40
N LEU A 109 3.26 13.18 9.51
CA LEU A 109 2.10 12.53 8.90
C LEU A 109 2.09 12.62 7.36
N GLU A 110 2.60 13.71 6.79
CA GLU A 110 2.80 13.85 5.35
C GLU A 110 3.86 12.85 4.82
N LEU A 111 4.92 12.61 5.60
CA LEU A 111 5.90 11.56 5.30
C LEU A 111 5.30 10.16 5.40
N LEU A 112 4.48 9.87 6.43
CA LEU A 112 3.79 8.59 6.56
C LEU A 112 2.80 8.35 5.41
N THR A 113 2.02 9.36 5.06
CA THR A 113 1.07 9.32 3.95
C THR A 113 1.77 8.98 2.62
N THR A 114 2.89 9.63 2.33
CA THR A 114 3.63 9.40 1.09
C THR A 114 4.29 8.02 1.04
N ARG A 115 4.84 7.55 2.17
CA ARG A 115 5.37 6.18 2.31
C ARG A 115 4.26 5.14 2.12
N PHE A 116 3.10 5.34 2.77
CA PHE A 116 1.96 4.43 2.64
C PHE A 116 1.47 4.35 1.19
N ARG A 117 1.34 5.48 0.49
CA ARG A 117 0.94 5.52 -0.95
C ARG A 117 1.90 4.76 -1.88
N ARG A 118 3.17 4.65 -1.49
CA ARG A 118 4.20 3.92 -2.22
C ARG A 118 4.27 2.43 -1.84
N ALA A 119 3.39 1.97 -0.94
CA ALA A 119 3.43 0.63 -0.39
C ALA A 119 4.82 0.32 0.23
N ASP A 120 5.34 1.28 1.00
CA ASP A 120 6.60 1.10 1.71
C ASP A 120 6.48 0.00 2.78
N SER A 121 7.21 -1.09 2.58
CA SER A 121 7.17 -2.26 3.44
C SER A 121 7.83 -2.09 4.80
N THR A 122 8.47 -0.93 5.03
CA THR A 122 9.16 -0.60 6.28
C THR A 122 8.30 0.18 7.25
N LEU A 123 7.03 0.46 6.90
CA LEU A 123 6.08 1.09 7.80
C LEU A 123 5.77 0.15 8.96
N THR A 124 5.90 0.69 10.17
CA THR A 124 5.53 -0.01 11.40
C THR A 124 4.02 0.01 11.59
N ARG A 125 3.50 -1.00 12.27
CA ARG A 125 2.08 -1.08 12.60
C ARG A 125 1.57 0.16 13.36
N SER A 126 2.38 0.72 14.26
CA SER A 126 2.06 1.95 14.98
C SER A 126 1.92 3.15 14.06
N GLU A 127 2.80 3.30 13.06
CA GLU A 127 2.69 4.36 12.05
C GLU A 127 1.44 4.17 11.18
N VAL A 128 1.10 2.93 10.80
CA VAL A 128 -0.11 2.62 10.04
C VAL A 128 -1.37 2.89 10.88
N HIS A 129 -1.34 2.54 12.17
CA HIS A 129 -2.41 2.83 13.12
C HIS A 129 -2.63 4.34 13.30
N GLU A 130 -1.55 5.10 13.47
CA GLU A 130 -1.60 6.57 13.55
C GLU A 130 -2.17 7.17 12.27
N LEU A 131 -1.73 6.70 11.10
CA LEU A 131 -2.25 7.17 9.81
C LEU A 131 -3.73 6.80 9.61
N TYR A 132 -4.14 5.61 10.06
CA TYR A 132 -5.53 5.17 9.96
C TYR A 132 -6.43 5.96 10.92
N PHE A 133 -6.05 6.19 12.17
CA PHE A 133 -6.89 6.93 13.12
C PHE A 133 -6.66 8.45 13.14
N ALA A 134 -5.85 8.98 12.22
CA ALA A 134 -5.65 10.41 12.09
C ALA A 134 -6.98 11.14 11.82
N VAL A 135 -7.23 12.21 12.58
CA VAL A 135 -8.42 13.05 12.42
C VAL A 135 -8.27 13.86 11.13
N ASP A 136 -9.25 13.76 10.24
CA ASP A 136 -9.32 14.64 9.07
C ASP A 136 -10.06 15.92 9.46
N GLY A 137 -9.32 17.02 9.52
CA GLY A 137 -9.88 18.35 9.82
C GLY A 137 -10.67 18.99 8.68
N ARG A 138 -10.78 18.33 7.52
CA ARG A 138 -11.53 18.86 6.38
C ARG A 138 -12.99 18.41 6.43
N PRO A 139 -13.95 19.34 6.63
CA PRO A 139 -15.36 18.99 6.80
C PRO A 139 -16.00 18.43 5.52
N ASP A 140 -15.45 18.75 4.36
CA ASP A 140 -15.93 18.28 3.05
C ASP A 140 -15.40 16.88 2.68
N THR A 141 -14.57 16.24 3.51
CA THR A 141 -14.02 14.90 3.17
C THR A 141 -15.10 13.83 3.11
N ALA A 142 -16.00 13.74 4.10
CA ALA A 142 -17.06 12.73 4.10
C ALA A 142 -17.99 12.83 2.87
N PRO A 143 -18.57 14.00 2.52
CA PRO A 143 -19.41 14.11 1.33
C PRO A 143 -18.61 13.91 0.03
N PHE A 144 -17.34 14.31 -0.01
CA PHE A 144 -16.45 14.02 -1.14
C PHE A 144 -16.27 12.51 -1.35
N LEU A 145 -16.02 11.75 -0.27
CA LEU A 145 -15.83 10.30 -0.35
C LEU A 145 -17.11 9.58 -0.80
N SER A 146 -18.28 9.95 -0.25
CA SER A 146 -19.58 9.39 -0.67
C SER A 146 -19.79 9.57 -2.18
N LYS A 147 -19.52 10.77 -2.70
CA LYS A 147 -19.61 11.06 -4.13
C LYS A 147 -18.65 10.21 -4.96
N ILE A 148 -17.40 10.04 -4.50
CA ILE A 148 -16.40 9.21 -5.19
C ILE A 148 -16.85 7.74 -5.23
N GLU A 149 -17.39 7.21 -4.13
CA GLU A 149 -17.88 5.84 -4.07
C GLU A 149 -19.07 5.61 -5.01
N GLU A 150 -20.07 6.49 -4.96
CA GLU A 150 -21.25 6.43 -5.85
C GLU A 150 -20.84 6.51 -7.33
N GLN A 151 -19.94 7.43 -7.68
CA GLN A 151 -19.43 7.58 -9.05
C GLN A 151 -18.63 6.36 -9.51
N ALA A 152 -17.78 5.80 -8.63
CA ALA A 152 -17.02 4.59 -8.94
C ALA A 152 -17.96 3.41 -9.18
N ASP A 153 -18.97 3.21 -8.33
CA ASP A 153 -19.93 2.11 -8.44
C ASP A 153 -20.80 2.25 -9.70
N ALA A 154 -21.21 3.46 -10.09
CA ALA A 154 -21.88 3.72 -11.36
C ALA A 154 -21.01 3.34 -12.57
N LEU A 155 -19.74 3.76 -12.59
CA LEU A 155 -18.80 3.41 -13.68
C LEU A 155 -18.49 1.91 -13.74
N ILE A 156 -18.45 1.23 -12.59
CA ILE A 156 -18.30 -0.23 -12.51
C ILE A 156 -19.52 -0.93 -13.13
N ASN A 157 -20.73 -0.47 -12.82
CA ASN A 157 -21.97 -1.00 -13.38
C ASN A 157 -22.07 -0.78 -14.90
N GLU A 158 -21.52 0.34 -15.41
CA GLU A 158 -21.40 0.61 -16.84
C GLU A 158 -20.20 -0.10 -17.52
N HIS A 159 -19.47 -0.95 -16.79
CA HIS A 159 -18.26 -1.64 -17.25
C HIS A 159 -17.12 -0.71 -17.71
N LYS A 160 -17.12 0.56 -17.28
CA LYS A 160 -16.07 1.55 -17.54
C LYS A 160 -14.95 1.46 -16.50
N PHE A 161 -14.32 0.30 -16.39
CA PHE A 161 -13.36 -0.02 -15.32
C PHE A 161 -12.15 0.92 -15.25
N ALA A 162 -11.63 1.37 -16.39
CA ALA A 162 -10.48 2.28 -16.43
C ALA A 162 -10.83 3.66 -15.85
N ASP A 163 -12.04 4.16 -16.10
CA ASP A 163 -12.49 5.44 -15.56
C ASP A 163 -12.89 5.31 -14.09
N ALA A 164 -13.51 4.19 -13.70
CA ALA A 164 -13.76 3.87 -12.31
C ALA A 164 -12.46 3.88 -11.49
N LEU A 165 -11.37 3.32 -12.02
CA LEU A 165 -10.07 3.31 -11.35
C LEU A 165 -9.53 4.73 -11.14
N LYS A 166 -9.69 5.64 -12.11
CA LYS A 166 -9.27 7.06 -11.96
C LYS A 166 -10.05 7.76 -10.85
N VAL A 167 -11.36 7.54 -10.78
CA VAL A 167 -12.23 8.11 -9.74
C VAL A 167 -11.82 7.59 -8.37
N VAL A 168 -11.62 6.27 -8.24
CA VAL A 168 -11.14 5.67 -6.99
C VAL A 168 -9.77 6.23 -6.58
N GLN A 169 -8.84 6.40 -7.53
CA GLN A 169 -7.52 7.00 -7.28
C GLN A 169 -7.60 8.44 -6.80
N GLN A 170 -8.56 9.23 -7.29
CA GLN A 170 -8.83 10.58 -6.81
C GLN A 170 -9.26 10.57 -5.33
N GLY A 171 -10.12 9.62 -4.95
CA GLY A 171 -10.49 9.40 -3.55
C GLY A 171 -9.28 9.04 -2.68
N LEU A 172 -8.46 8.08 -3.12
CA LEU A 172 -7.25 7.65 -2.43
C LEU A 172 -6.17 8.73 -2.34
N TRP A 173 -6.14 9.68 -3.29
CA TRP A 173 -5.28 10.85 -3.20
C TRP A 173 -5.67 11.77 -2.04
N ARG A 174 -6.95 11.81 -1.66
CA ARG A 174 -7.42 12.61 -0.52
C ARG A 174 -7.32 11.84 0.79
N THR A 175 -7.74 10.57 0.78
CA THR A 175 -7.80 9.69 1.95
C THR A 175 -7.16 8.35 1.60
N PRO A 176 -5.82 8.23 1.74
CA PRO A 176 -5.06 7.08 1.25
C PRO A 176 -5.37 5.79 2.00
N THR A 177 -5.88 5.87 3.21
CA THR A 177 -6.17 4.74 4.10
C THR A 177 -7.64 4.29 4.06
N HIS A 178 -8.42 4.75 3.08
CA HIS A 178 -9.83 4.38 2.95
C HIS A 178 -9.97 2.94 2.45
N ILE A 179 -10.31 1.99 3.33
CA ILE A 179 -10.29 0.55 3.04
C ILE A 179 -11.20 0.21 1.85
N GLY A 180 -12.42 0.75 1.81
CA GLY A 180 -13.35 0.52 0.70
C GLY A 180 -12.82 0.94 -0.67
N LEU A 181 -12.13 2.08 -0.77
CA LEU A 181 -11.54 2.56 -2.01
C LEU A 181 -10.28 1.77 -2.39
N ILE A 182 -9.44 1.39 -1.41
CA ILE A 182 -8.27 0.54 -1.68
C ILE A 182 -8.74 -0.81 -2.22
N LYS A 183 -9.77 -1.41 -1.60
CA LYS A 183 -10.39 -2.66 -2.06
C LYS A 183 -10.87 -2.54 -3.51
N ARG A 184 -11.66 -1.51 -3.84
CA ARG A 184 -12.09 -1.25 -5.22
C ARG A 184 -10.89 -1.08 -6.17
N ALA A 185 -9.84 -0.37 -5.75
CA ALA A 185 -8.63 -0.20 -6.53
C ALA A 185 -7.91 -1.53 -6.77
N CYS A 186 -7.87 -2.44 -5.79
CA CYS A 186 -7.36 -3.80 -5.96
C CYS A 186 -8.14 -4.56 -7.03
N ASP A 187 -9.47 -4.63 -6.92
CA ASP A 187 -10.32 -5.36 -7.87
C ASP A 187 -10.16 -4.83 -9.30
N LEU A 188 -10.23 -3.50 -9.45
CA LEU A 188 -10.12 -2.83 -10.75
C LEU A 188 -8.72 -3.01 -11.34
N SER A 189 -7.68 -2.87 -10.53
CA SER A 189 -6.30 -3.07 -10.98
C SER A 189 -6.05 -4.51 -11.39
N LEU A 190 -6.63 -5.49 -10.68
CA LEU A 190 -6.56 -6.90 -11.05
C LEU A 190 -7.27 -7.15 -12.38
N HIS A 191 -8.48 -6.61 -12.56
CA HIS A 191 -9.26 -6.74 -13.79
C HIS A 191 -8.53 -6.13 -15.00
N LEU A 192 -7.93 -4.95 -14.81
CA LEU A 192 -7.19 -4.22 -15.85
C LEU A 192 -5.75 -4.69 -16.04
N LYS A 193 -5.28 -5.65 -15.23
CA LYS A 193 -3.87 -6.12 -15.20
C LYS A 193 -2.87 -4.97 -14.99
N SER A 194 -3.23 -4.01 -14.15
CA SER A 194 -2.39 -2.88 -13.79
C SER A 194 -1.23 -3.33 -12.89
N ASN A 195 -0.04 -2.79 -13.14
CA ASN A 195 1.14 -3.01 -12.29
C ASN A 195 0.98 -2.46 -10.86
N ARG A 196 -0.02 -1.61 -10.61
CA ARG A 196 -0.31 -1.06 -9.29
C ARG A 196 -1.08 -2.01 -8.37
N PHE A 197 -1.55 -3.14 -8.88
CA PHE A 197 -2.30 -4.13 -8.10
C PHE A 197 -1.57 -4.53 -6.82
N GLU A 198 -0.28 -4.87 -6.93
CA GLU A 198 0.54 -5.30 -5.78
C GLU A 198 0.62 -4.22 -4.69
N SER A 199 0.76 -2.95 -5.08
CA SER A 199 0.81 -1.84 -4.12
C SER A 199 -0.51 -1.67 -3.36
N TYR A 200 -1.66 -1.77 -4.04
CA TYR A 200 -2.95 -1.68 -3.38
C TYR A 200 -3.22 -2.87 -2.46
N MET A 201 -2.81 -4.07 -2.90
CA MET A 201 -2.93 -5.29 -2.11
C MET A 201 -2.10 -5.19 -0.83
N TYR A 202 -0.86 -4.71 -0.92
CA TYR A 202 -0.01 -4.45 0.26
C TYR A 202 -0.66 -3.46 1.23
N GLN A 203 -1.14 -2.32 0.72
CA GLN A 203 -1.84 -1.31 1.53
C GLN A 203 -3.06 -1.88 2.24
N LEU A 204 -3.84 -2.73 1.55
CA LEU A 204 -5.02 -3.36 2.13
C LEU A 204 -4.65 -4.34 3.24
N VAL A 205 -3.66 -5.21 3.00
CA VAL A 205 -3.19 -6.19 3.97
C VAL A 205 -2.62 -5.51 5.22
N GLU A 206 -1.82 -4.45 5.06
CA GLU A 206 -1.28 -3.70 6.21
C GLU A 206 -2.38 -3.09 7.07
N LEU A 207 -3.40 -2.48 6.44
CA LEU A 207 -4.52 -1.91 7.19
C LEU A 207 -5.32 -2.99 7.92
N LEU A 208 -5.73 -4.05 7.23
CA LEU A 208 -6.50 -5.12 7.87
C LEU A 208 -5.67 -5.84 8.95
N SER A 209 -4.39 -6.10 8.69
CA SER A 209 -3.49 -6.66 9.71
C SER A 209 -3.40 -5.74 10.92
N MET A 210 -3.24 -4.44 10.73
CA MET A 210 -3.22 -3.47 11.83
C MET A 210 -4.51 -3.52 12.65
N LEU A 211 -5.69 -3.53 12.00
CA LEU A 211 -6.98 -3.64 12.69
C LEU A 211 -7.10 -4.93 13.50
N ALA A 212 -6.65 -6.07 12.95
CA ALA A 212 -6.68 -7.36 13.63
C ALA A 212 -5.84 -7.41 14.92
N HIS A 213 -4.92 -6.46 15.12
CA HIS A 213 -4.13 -6.35 16.35
C HIS A 213 -4.78 -5.45 17.40
N THR A 214 -5.90 -4.80 17.09
CA THR A 214 -6.62 -3.94 18.05
C THR A 214 -7.56 -4.74 18.97
N GLY A 215 -8.03 -5.91 18.52
CA GLY A 215 -8.95 -6.77 19.27
C GLY A 215 -9.22 -8.10 18.55
N ASP A 216 -10.03 -8.96 19.17
CA ASP A 216 -10.42 -10.28 18.63
C ASP A 216 -11.93 -10.36 18.28
N ALA A 217 -12.66 -9.25 18.44
CA ALA A 217 -14.10 -9.11 18.20
C ALA A 217 -15.02 -10.03 19.04
N SER A 218 -14.50 -10.82 19.98
CA SER A 218 -15.30 -11.79 20.75
C SER A 218 -16.22 -11.16 21.79
N SER A 219 -15.93 -9.92 22.20
CA SER A 219 -16.66 -9.19 23.23
C SER A 219 -16.43 -7.69 23.10
N ARG A 220 -17.22 -6.88 23.82
CA ARG A 220 -17.09 -5.42 23.84
C ARG A 220 -15.72 -4.92 24.34
N GLU A 221 -15.08 -5.68 25.24
CA GLU A 221 -13.77 -5.34 25.80
C GLU A 221 -12.64 -5.63 24.82
N LYS A 222 -12.86 -6.59 23.92
CA LYS A 222 -11.92 -6.99 22.88
C LYS A 222 -12.39 -6.62 21.48
N ALA A 223 -13.21 -5.59 21.38
CA ALA A 223 -13.77 -5.14 20.13
C ALA A 223 -12.66 -4.65 19.19
N ILE A 224 -12.76 -4.95 17.91
CA ILE A 224 -11.83 -4.46 16.89
C ILE A 224 -12.13 -2.99 16.63
N GLU A 225 -11.12 -2.14 16.68
CA GLU A 225 -11.28 -0.71 16.48
C GLU A 225 -11.32 -0.38 14.99
N VAL A 226 -12.32 0.38 14.54
CA VAL A 226 -12.50 0.77 13.13
C VAL A 226 -13.03 2.20 13.03
N ARG A 227 -12.90 2.82 11.86
CA ARG A 227 -13.42 4.17 11.62
C ARG A 227 -14.90 4.24 11.30
N SER A 228 -15.45 3.19 10.70
CA SER A 228 -16.83 3.17 10.18
C SER A 228 -17.42 1.76 10.21
N THR A 229 -18.74 1.68 10.09
CA THR A 229 -19.46 0.41 9.93
C THR A 229 -19.10 -0.28 8.62
N SER A 230 -18.84 0.48 7.56
CA SER A 230 -18.36 -0.05 6.27
C SER A 230 -16.99 -0.72 6.41
N ASP A 231 -16.07 -0.13 7.17
CA ASP A 231 -14.77 -0.73 7.43
C ASP A 231 -14.89 -2.01 8.27
N ALA A 232 -15.79 -2.05 9.25
CA ALA A 232 -16.10 -3.27 9.99
C ALA A 232 -16.60 -4.40 9.07
N LEU A 233 -17.56 -4.11 8.19
CA LEU A 233 -18.09 -5.11 7.26
C LEU A 233 -17.04 -5.57 6.24
N LEU A 234 -16.18 -4.66 5.76
CA LEU A 234 -15.09 -5.02 4.88
C LEU A 234 -14.08 -5.92 5.59
N PHE A 235 -13.73 -5.60 6.83
CA PHE A 235 -12.86 -6.42 7.67
C PHE A 235 -13.46 -7.81 7.88
N GLU A 236 -14.73 -7.90 8.29
CA GLU A 236 -15.43 -9.16 8.52
C GLU A 236 -15.42 -10.05 7.26
N VAL A 237 -15.76 -9.48 6.11
CA VAL A 237 -15.86 -10.26 4.86
C VAL A 237 -14.49 -10.67 4.31
N HIS A 238 -13.46 -9.83 4.43
CA HIS A 238 -12.19 -10.03 3.73
C HIS A 238 -11.04 -10.50 4.62
N TRP A 239 -11.05 -10.19 5.91
CA TRP A 239 -10.02 -10.60 6.86
C TRP A 239 -10.45 -11.83 7.66
N ASN A 240 -11.69 -11.84 8.19
CA ASN A 240 -12.22 -13.01 8.90
C ASN A 240 -12.77 -14.08 7.93
N GLU A 241 -12.80 -13.78 6.62
CA GLU A 241 -13.32 -14.66 5.57
C GLU A 241 -14.79 -15.06 5.78
N THR A 242 -15.56 -14.22 6.47
CA THR A 242 -16.98 -14.45 6.71
C THR A 242 -17.77 -14.25 5.42
N ALA A 243 -18.51 -15.28 4.99
CA ALA A 243 -19.36 -15.18 3.81
C ALA A 243 -20.47 -14.16 4.04
N ARG A 244 -20.82 -13.38 3.02
CA ARG A 244 -21.81 -12.28 3.16
C ARG A 244 -23.18 -12.82 3.57
N GLU A 245 -23.53 -14.00 3.09
CA GLU A 245 -24.77 -14.72 3.40
C GLU A 245 -24.85 -15.24 4.84
N ASP A 246 -23.71 -15.35 5.53
CA ASP A 246 -23.65 -15.75 6.93
C ASP A 246 -23.81 -14.55 7.88
N ILE A 247 -23.65 -13.32 7.38
CA ILE A 247 -24.01 -12.11 8.14
C ILE A 247 -25.53 -12.01 8.20
N THR A 248 -26.09 -12.34 9.36
CA THR A 248 -27.54 -12.42 9.57
C THR A 248 -28.16 -11.09 9.98
N SER A 249 -27.44 -10.29 10.78
CA SER A 249 -27.91 -8.98 11.19
C SER A 249 -26.75 -8.06 11.56
N THR A 250 -27.00 -6.76 11.52
CA THR A 250 -26.06 -5.74 11.98
C THR A 250 -26.82 -4.73 12.83
N ARG A 251 -26.21 -4.25 13.91
CA ARG A 251 -26.80 -3.21 14.76
C ARG A 251 -25.74 -2.30 15.36
N GLU A 252 -26.10 -1.05 15.58
CA GLU A 252 -25.28 -0.11 16.35
C GLU A 252 -25.79 -0.03 17.79
N GLU A 253 -24.86 -0.02 18.74
CA GLU A 253 -25.16 0.10 20.16
C GLU A 253 -24.21 1.10 20.81
N SER A 254 -24.76 2.10 21.51
CA SER A 254 -23.95 3.03 22.31
C SER A 254 -23.96 2.60 23.76
N THR A 255 -22.80 2.33 24.34
CA THR A 255 -22.64 1.92 25.74
C THR A 255 -21.49 2.68 26.37
N LYS A 256 -21.71 3.28 27.55
CA LYS A 256 -20.68 4.02 28.32
C LYS A 256 -19.93 5.08 27.49
N GLY A 257 -20.64 5.77 26.59
CA GLY A 257 -20.06 6.80 25.71
C GLY A 257 -19.19 6.27 24.57
N LYS A 258 -19.16 4.95 24.34
CA LYS A 258 -18.52 4.31 23.18
C LYS A 258 -19.59 3.77 22.25
N ASN A 259 -19.37 3.91 20.95
CA ASN A 259 -20.26 3.40 19.92
C ASN A 259 -19.71 2.08 19.38
N TYR A 260 -20.52 1.04 19.43
CA TYR A 260 -20.19 -0.28 18.94
C TYR A 260 -21.03 -0.60 17.72
N PHE A 261 -20.42 -1.28 16.76
CA PHE A 261 -21.10 -1.94 15.66
C PHE A 261 -21.00 -3.45 15.89
N ILE A 262 -22.15 -4.11 15.94
CA ILE A 262 -22.25 -5.54 16.23
C ILE A 262 -22.70 -6.24 14.96
N VAL A 263 -21.93 -7.24 14.53
CA VAL A 263 -22.24 -8.08 13.38
C VAL A 263 -22.61 -9.47 13.90
N THR A 264 -23.84 -9.88 13.69
CA THR A 264 -24.30 -11.23 14.08
C THR A 264 -24.13 -12.18 12.90
N ILE A 265 -23.32 -13.21 13.11
CA ILE A 265 -22.93 -14.19 12.11
C ILE A 265 -23.58 -15.52 12.43
N ARG A 266 -23.98 -16.25 11.39
CA ARG A 266 -24.41 -17.64 11.52
C ARG A 266 -23.22 -18.50 11.92
N GLY A 267 -23.30 -19.12 13.09
CA GLY A 267 -22.29 -20.04 13.58
C GLY A 267 -22.19 -21.29 12.70
N LYS A 268 -21.03 -21.95 12.75
CA LYS A 268 -20.77 -23.19 12.00
C LYS A 268 -21.65 -24.36 12.46
N ASP A 269 -22.12 -24.31 13.70
CA ASP A 269 -23.10 -25.25 14.26
C ASP A 269 -24.53 -24.81 13.92
N LYS A 270 -25.35 -25.73 13.41
CA LYS A 270 -26.76 -25.46 13.11
C LYS A 270 -27.49 -24.84 14.30
N GLY A 271 -27.87 -23.57 14.16
CA GLY A 271 -28.72 -22.84 15.12
C GLY A 271 -27.96 -21.95 16.11
N LYS A 272 -26.61 -21.92 16.11
CA LYS A 272 -25.85 -20.96 16.90
C LYS A 272 -25.57 -19.70 16.08
N SER A 273 -25.64 -18.54 16.72
CA SER A 273 -25.21 -17.27 16.15
C SER A 273 -24.11 -16.69 17.04
N GLU A 274 -23.13 -16.04 16.41
CA GLU A 274 -22.01 -15.41 17.09
C GLU A 274 -22.05 -13.91 16.81
N ASP A 275 -21.88 -13.11 17.86
CA ASP A 275 -21.83 -11.64 17.75
C ASP A 275 -20.37 -11.21 17.72
N HIS A 276 -19.96 -10.52 16.65
CA HIS A 276 -18.66 -9.88 16.53
C HIS A 276 -18.77 -8.38 16.84
N TYR A 277 -17.89 -7.89 17.69
CA TYR A 277 -17.93 -6.52 18.23
C TYR A 277 -16.85 -5.64 17.60
N TYR A 278 -17.28 -4.48 17.09
CA TYR A 278 -16.41 -3.46 16.50
C TYR A 278 -16.59 -2.13 17.24
N LEU A 279 -15.50 -1.50 17.67
CA LEU A 279 -15.52 -0.19 18.31
C LEU A 279 -15.36 0.90 17.24
N LEU A 280 -16.36 1.76 17.11
CA LEU A 280 -16.35 2.87 16.16
C LEU A 280 -15.58 4.06 16.76
N ARG A 281 -14.44 4.40 16.14
CA ARG A 281 -13.66 5.61 16.44
C ARG A 281 -13.84 6.62 15.31
N SER A 282 -14.69 7.62 15.54
CA SER A 282 -14.85 8.71 14.57
C SER A 282 -13.52 9.43 14.35
N THR A 283 -13.17 9.61 13.08
CA THR A 283 -11.98 10.38 12.65
C THR A 283 -12.35 11.65 11.90
N PHE A 284 -13.66 11.96 11.84
CA PHE A 284 -14.15 13.22 11.33
C PHE A 284 -14.41 14.16 12.50
N THR A 285 -13.99 15.41 12.35
CA THR A 285 -14.37 16.47 13.29
C THR A 285 -15.89 16.65 13.23
N THR A 286 -16.61 16.15 14.23
CA THR A 286 -17.98 16.57 14.47
C THR A 286 -17.94 17.97 15.06
N ASP A 287 -18.47 18.96 14.34
CA ASP A 287 -18.71 20.27 14.94
C ASP A 287 -19.59 20.10 16.19
N PRO A 288 -19.19 20.65 17.35
CA PRO A 288 -19.96 20.55 18.59
C PRO A 288 -21.28 21.36 18.60
N THR A 289 -21.82 21.76 17.44
CA THR A 289 -23.00 22.65 17.35
C THR A 289 -24.32 21.96 17.00
N SER A 290 -24.38 20.62 16.90
CA SER A 290 -25.61 19.91 16.56
C SER A 290 -26.42 19.36 17.76
N SER A 291 -25.96 19.49 19.01
CA SER A 291 -26.76 19.09 20.18
C SER A 291 -27.51 20.27 20.78
N LYS A 292 -28.49 20.81 20.04
CA LYS A 292 -29.61 21.61 20.57
C LYS A 292 -30.63 21.86 19.45
N LYS A 293 -31.61 20.97 19.34
CA LYS A 293 -33.02 21.30 19.10
C LYS A 293 -33.88 20.09 19.42
#